data_AF-A0AAV3Z494-F1
#
_entry.id   AF-A0AAV3Z494-F1
#
_cell.length_a   1.000
_cell.length_b   1.000
_cell.length_c   1.000
_cell.angle_alpha   90.00
_cell.angle_beta   90.00
_cell.angle_gamma   90.00
#
_symmetry.space_group_name_H-M   'P 1'
#
loop_
_entity.id
_entity.type
_entity.pdbx_description
1 polymer ?
#
loop_
_entity_poly.entity_id
_entity_poly.type
_entity_poly.pdbx_seq_one_letter_code
_entity_poly.pdbx_strand_id
1 'polypeptide(L)'
;MSQAYRASIPLGLFGARFRLHLVCFTTAAIFRPVCFEHVGPNRSTFQNLTLAENTGYKLKVTEEYRVDLDVTHFSVEVSPRRCAFSEVRLAVRATGNCTVGALLFSPADFELTKSNSSTCPDLILSTNISTAMYTPPLTWIPPACGCIQFRALVITDIGTYVTDPAKISNGDLTTTVCVRFEVSQ
;
A
#
# COMPACT_ATOMS: atom_id res chain seq x y z
N MET A 1 -25.49 -16.09 -8.77
CA MET A 1 -26.01 -16.16 -10.15
C MET A 1 -25.21 -15.17 -11.00
N SER A 2 -24.28 -15.66 -11.83
CA SER A 2 -23.39 -14.81 -12.63
C SER A 2 -23.80 -14.91 -14.10
N GLN A 3 -24.15 -13.79 -14.72
CA GLN A 3 -24.47 -13.71 -16.15
C GLN A 3 -23.19 -13.39 -16.94
N ALA A 4 -22.79 -14.32 -17.81
CA ALA A 4 -21.72 -14.10 -18.78
C ALA A 4 -22.30 -13.46 -20.04
N TYR A 5 -21.83 -12.25 -20.39
CA TYR A 5 -22.13 -11.63 -21.68
C TYR A 5 -21.17 -12.16 -22.75
N ARG A 6 -21.73 -12.74 -23.82
CA ARG A 6 -21.00 -13.13 -25.04
C ARG A 6 -21.17 -12.03 -26.10
N ALA A 7 -20.13 -11.23 -26.32
CA ALA A 7 -20.01 -10.45 -27.54
C ALA A 7 -19.32 -11.31 -28.62
N SER A 8 -19.98 -11.49 -29.76
CA SER A 8 -19.41 -12.22 -30.91
C SER A 8 -19.03 -11.20 -31.97
N ILE A 9 -17.73 -11.03 -32.22
CA ILE A 9 -17.20 -10.22 -33.33
C ILE A 9 -16.73 -11.21 -34.41
N PRO A 10 -17.22 -11.15 -35.65
CA PRO A 10 -16.72 -12.00 -36.72
C PRO A 10 -15.48 -11.35 -37.33
N LEU A 11 -14.32 -12.03 -37.25
CA LEU A 11 -13.14 -11.71 -38.05
C LEU A 11 -12.80 -12.93 -38.90
N GLY A 12 -12.82 -12.72 -40.20
CA GLY A 12 -12.44 -13.70 -41.21
C GLY A 12 -10.94 -14.01 -41.18
N LEU A 13 -10.65 -15.26 -41.56
CA LEU A 13 -9.38 -15.80 -42.04
C LEU A 13 -8.09 -15.22 -41.44
N PHE A 14 -7.49 -15.94 -40.49
CA PHE A 14 -6.18 -16.61 -40.62
C PHE A 14 -5.92 -17.36 -39.30
N GLY A 15 -5.59 -18.65 -39.42
CA GLY A 15 -5.57 -19.61 -38.32
C GLY A 15 -4.42 -19.46 -37.34
N ALA A 16 -4.51 -18.48 -36.44
CA ALA A 16 -3.80 -18.49 -35.17
C ALA A 16 -4.82 -18.26 -34.05
N ARG A 17 -5.15 -19.34 -33.31
CA ARG A 17 -5.95 -19.24 -32.08
C ARG A 17 -5.09 -18.60 -31.00
N PHE A 18 -4.92 -17.29 -31.04
CA PHE A 18 -4.45 -16.54 -29.88
C PHE A 18 -5.56 -16.58 -28.84
N ARG A 19 -5.43 -17.45 -27.84
CA ARG A 19 -6.14 -17.30 -26.57
C ARG A 19 -5.60 -16.03 -25.92
N LEU A 20 -6.24 -14.89 -26.20
CA LEU A 20 -6.07 -13.71 -25.38
C LEU A 20 -6.69 -14.04 -24.03
N HIS A 21 -5.86 -14.51 -23.08
CA HIS A 21 -6.24 -14.45 -21.68
C HIS A 21 -6.22 -12.96 -21.32
N LEU A 22 -7.36 -12.28 -21.46
CA LEU A 22 -7.60 -11.03 -20.73
C LEU A 22 -7.59 -11.40 -19.24
N VAL A 23 -6.41 -11.37 -18.64
CA VAL A 23 -6.28 -11.36 -17.19
C VAL A 23 -6.69 -9.96 -16.79
N CYS A 24 -7.95 -9.83 -16.36
CA CYS A 24 -8.46 -8.57 -15.82
C CYS A 24 -7.80 -8.37 -14.45
N PHE A 25 -6.66 -7.69 -14.41
CA PHE A 25 -6.06 -7.25 -13.16
C PHE A 25 -6.97 -6.16 -12.58
N THR A 26 -7.72 -6.49 -11.54
CA THR A 26 -8.53 -5.52 -10.81
C THR A 26 -7.59 -4.71 -9.92
N THR A 27 -7.22 -3.50 -10.33
CA THR A 27 -6.48 -2.58 -9.46
C THR A 27 -7.46 -1.82 -8.57
N ALA A 28 -7.22 -1.80 -7.27
CA ALA A 28 -7.96 -0.96 -6.33
C ALA A 28 -7.27 0.40 -6.18
N ALA A 29 -8.07 1.46 -5.96
CA ALA A 29 -7.57 2.83 -5.80
C ALA A 29 -8.19 3.50 -4.56
N ILE A 30 -7.36 4.21 -3.78
CA ILE A 30 -7.80 4.99 -2.61
C ILE A 30 -7.30 6.43 -2.72
N PHE A 31 -8.17 7.40 -2.42
CA PHE A 31 -7.87 8.84 -2.48
C PHE A 31 -7.96 9.56 -1.12
N ARG A 32 -8.26 8.81 -0.06
CA ARG A 32 -8.53 9.35 1.29
C ARG A 32 -7.46 8.91 2.29
N PRO A 33 -7.23 9.67 3.38
CA PRO A 33 -6.32 9.28 4.43
C PRO A 33 -6.62 7.90 5.00
N VAL A 34 -5.56 7.18 5.39
CA VAL A 34 -5.59 5.86 6.02
C VAL A 34 -4.97 5.99 7.41
N CYS A 35 -5.45 5.21 8.36
CA CYS A 35 -5.33 5.50 9.78
C CYS A 35 -3.94 5.66 10.37
N PHE A 36 -3.56 6.88 10.74
CA PHE A 36 -2.23 7.18 11.31
C PHE A 36 -2.15 7.05 12.84
N GLU A 37 -3.23 7.37 13.55
CA GLU A 37 -3.23 7.44 15.03
C GLU A 37 -3.30 6.08 15.71
N HIS A 38 -3.71 5.04 14.99
CA HIS A 38 -3.91 3.68 15.51
C HIS A 38 -3.32 2.61 14.60
N VAL A 39 -2.09 2.82 14.11
CA VAL A 39 -1.30 1.71 13.57
C VAL A 39 -0.77 0.83 14.72
N GLY A 40 -1.68 0.37 15.58
CA GLY A 40 -1.42 -0.60 16.63
C GLY A 40 -2.15 -1.92 16.31
N PRO A 41 -1.78 -3.02 16.97
CA PRO A 41 -2.49 -4.27 16.79
C PRO A 41 -3.96 -4.10 17.21
N ASN A 42 -4.89 -4.54 16.36
CA ASN A 42 -6.31 -4.53 16.70
C ASN A 42 -6.52 -5.59 17.80
N ARG A 43 -7.00 -5.17 18.98
CA ARG A 43 -7.13 -6.04 20.16
C ARG A 43 -7.95 -7.31 19.91
N SER A 44 -8.80 -7.33 18.89
CA SER A 44 -9.65 -8.49 18.58
C SER A 44 -8.94 -9.61 17.79
N THR A 45 -7.92 -9.29 16.99
CA THR A 45 -7.32 -10.28 16.07
C THR A 45 -6.09 -10.97 16.65
N PHE A 46 -5.36 -10.27 17.54
CA PHE A 46 -4.18 -10.85 18.20
C PHE A 46 -4.05 -10.27 19.60
N GLN A 47 -4.65 -10.94 20.59
CA GLN A 47 -4.72 -10.45 21.97
C GLN A 47 -3.36 -10.38 22.71
N ASN A 48 -2.27 -10.86 22.10
CA ASN A 48 -0.97 -11.03 22.76
C ASN A 48 0.25 -10.55 21.95
N LEU A 49 0.10 -9.60 21.02
CA LEU A 49 1.28 -9.08 20.32
C LEU A 49 2.09 -8.17 21.25
N THR A 50 3.37 -8.46 21.42
CA THR A 50 4.31 -7.62 22.16
C THR A 50 5.04 -6.67 21.22
N LEU A 51 5.24 -5.43 21.66
CA LEU A 51 6.07 -4.47 20.95
C LEU A 51 7.53 -4.96 21.00
N ALA A 52 8.14 -5.13 19.83
CA ALA A 52 9.55 -5.49 19.70
C ALA A 52 10.35 -4.30 19.18
N GLU A 53 11.65 -4.27 19.51
CA GLU A 53 12.58 -3.32 18.91
C GLU A 53 12.72 -3.57 17.41
N ASN A 54 12.87 -2.50 16.64
CA ASN A 54 13.08 -2.63 15.21
C ASN A 54 14.51 -3.12 14.92
N THR A 55 14.63 -4.38 14.51
CA THR A 55 15.91 -5.02 14.18
C THR A 55 16.30 -4.88 12.69
N GLY A 56 15.54 -4.11 11.91
CA GLY A 56 15.92 -3.68 10.57
C GLY A 56 14.83 -3.68 9.51
N TYR A 57 13.55 -3.63 9.88
CA TYR A 57 12.49 -3.35 8.91
C TYR A 57 12.58 -1.89 8.46
N LYS A 58 12.46 -1.65 7.15
CA LYS A 58 12.54 -0.33 6.53
C LYS A 58 11.35 -0.11 5.60
N LEU A 59 10.64 1.00 5.81
CA LEU A 59 9.67 1.55 4.87
C LEU A 59 10.42 2.43 3.86
N LYS A 60 10.26 2.14 2.58
CA LYS A 60 10.87 2.88 1.48
C LYS A 60 9.79 3.44 0.57
N VAL A 61 9.99 4.67 0.14
CA VAL A 61 9.22 5.29 -0.93
C VAL A 61 10.21 5.65 -2.03
N THR A 62 10.12 4.98 -3.16
CA THR A 62 11.05 5.12 -4.27
C THR A 62 10.33 5.71 -5.47
N GLU A 63 10.89 6.76 -6.04
CA GLU A 63 10.35 7.35 -7.26
C GLU A 63 10.53 6.39 -8.44
N GLU A 64 9.43 6.12 -9.15
CA GLU A 64 9.41 5.33 -10.37
C GLU A 64 8.98 6.24 -11.52
N TYR A 65 9.88 6.38 -12.50
CA TYR A 65 9.57 7.12 -13.71
C TYR A 65 9.02 6.16 -14.77
N ARG A 66 7.76 6.35 -15.20
CA ARG A 66 7.21 5.70 -16.39
C ARG A 66 7.02 6.74 -17.46
N VAL A 67 7.73 6.53 -18.56
CA VAL A 67 7.73 7.39 -19.75
C VAL A 67 6.32 7.52 -20.35
N ASP A 68 5.47 6.50 -20.19
CA ASP A 68 4.20 6.39 -20.90
C ASP A 68 3.05 7.24 -20.33
N LEU A 69 3.16 7.71 -19.09
CA LEU A 69 2.05 8.37 -18.38
C LEU A 69 2.28 9.85 -18.10
N ASP A 70 3.49 10.36 -18.33
CA ASP A 70 3.93 11.72 -17.96
C ASP A 70 3.53 12.11 -16.51
N VAL A 71 3.48 11.09 -15.64
CA VAL A 71 3.08 11.20 -14.24
C VAL A 71 4.10 10.44 -13.40
N THR A 72 4.76 11.16 -12.50
CA THR A 72 5.59 10.57 -11.46
C THR A 72 4.72 9.71 -10.56
N HIS A 73 5.08 8.45 -10.40
CA HIS A 73 4.53 7.59 -9.37
C HIS A 73 5.67 7.11 -8.47
N PHE A 74 5.30 6.58 -7.32
CA PHE A 74 6.24 6.08 -6.34
C PHE A 74 5.86 4.65 -5.99
N SER A 75 6.86 3.79 -5.81
CA SER A 75 6.68 2.51 -5.12
C SER A 75 6.83 2.71 -3.61
N VAL A 76 5.86 2.22 -2.85
CA VAL A 76 5.86 2.19 -1.39
C VAL A 76 6.00 0.74 -0.94
N GLU A 77 7.10 0.44 -0.26
CA GLU A 77 7.48 -0.93 0.10
C GLU A 77 8.01 -1.02 1.54
N VAL A 78 7.68 -2.11 2.23
CA VAL A 78 8.33 -2.48 3.48
C VAL A 78 9.26 -3.65 3.21
N SER A 79 10.53 -3.45 3.54
CA SER A 79 11.60 -4.43 3.39
C SER A 79 12.15 -4.85 4.75
N PRO A 80 12.36 -6.15 5.01
CA PRO A 80 13.07 -6.62 6.19
C PRO A 80 14.58 -6.59 5.97
N ARG A 81 15.35 -6.49 7.06
CA ARG A 81 16.80 -6.71 7.03
C ARG A 81 17.19 -8.17 7.26
N ARG A 82 16.42 -8.92 8.06
CA ARG A 82 16.81 -10.27 8.54
C ARG A 82 15.65 -11.26 8.68
N CYS A 83 14.46 -10.82 9.10
CA CYS A 83 13.35 -11.73 9.39
C CYS A 83 12.18 -11.46 8.46
N ALA A 84 11.47 -12.53 8.08
CA ALA A 84 10.19 -12.39 7.41
C ALA A 84 9.17 -11.76 8.36
N PHE A 85 8.12 -11.17 7.79
CA PHE A 85 6.96 -10.71 8.54
C PHE A 85 5.73 -11.48 8.07
N SER A 86 4.72 -11.57 8.91
CA SER A 86 3.45 -12.22 8.61
C SER A 86 2.43 -11.25 8.01
N GLU A 87 2.50 -9.98 8.43
CA GLU A 87 1.57 -8.93 8.00
C GLU A 87 2.25 -7.55 8.07
N VAL A 88 1.91 -6.67 7.14
CA VAL A 88 2.22 -5.25 7.16
C VAL A 88 0.94 -4.45 7.10
N ARG A 89 0.84 -3.46 7.99
CA ARG A 89 -0.22 -2.46 7.99
C ARG A 89 0.36 -1.13 7.58
N LEU A 90 -0.18 -0.56 6.51
CA LEU A 90 0.23 0.76 6.04
C LEU A 90 -0.84 1.80 6.36
N ALA A 91 -0.38 2.93 6.87
CA ALA A 91 -1.15 4.14 7.09
C ALA A 91 -0.57 5.29 6.29
N VAL A 92 -1.44 6.17 5.81
CA VAL A 92 -1.07 7.34 5.03
C VAL A 92 -1.82 8.57 5.50
N ARG A 93 -1.12 9.68 5.67
CA ARG A 93 -1.71 10.95 6.08
C ARG A 93 -1.11 12.09 5.28
N ALA A 94 -1.96 13.03 4.88
CA ALA A 94 -1.50 14.33 4.39
C ALA A 94 -1.18 15.26 5.57
N THR A 95 -0.03 15.93 5.49
CA THR A 95 0.30 17.02 6.41
C THR A 95 -0.19 18.33 5.81
N GLY A 96 -1.16 18.98 6.45
CA GLY A 96 -1.79 20.21 5.96
C GLY A 96 -3.09 19.96 5.20
N ASN A 97 -3.44 20.86 4.29
CA ASN A 97 -4.75 20.90 3.59
C ASN A 97 -4.76 20.16 2.24
N CYS A 98 -3.82 19.25 2.01
CA CYS A 98 -3.70 18.51 0.76
C CYS A 98 -4.39 17.14 0.85
N THR A 99 -4.73 16.55 -0.29
CA THR A 99 -5.19 15.15 -0.36
C THR A 99 -3.99 14.21 -0.25
N VAL A 100 -4.21 12.92 0.01
CA VAL A 100 -3.12 11.93 0.07
C VAL A 100 -2.61 11.46 -1.30
N GLY A 101 -3.20 11.94 -2.40
CA GLY A 101 -2.98 11.38 -3.73
C GLY A 101 -3.75 10.09 -3.93
N ALA A 102 -3.33 9.27 -4.90
CA ALA A 102 -3.95 7.97 -5.18
C ALA A 102 -3.03 6.82 -4.76
N LEU A 103 -3.52 5.89 -3.96
CA LEU A 103 -2.85 4.63 -3.66
C LEU A 103 -3.46 3.52 -4.51
N LEU A 104 -2.63 2.90 -5.35
CA LEU A 104 -3.01 1.82 -6.26
C LEU A 104 -2.36 0.52 -5.81
N PHE A 105 -3.15 -0.53 -5.70
CA PHE A 105 -2.66 -1.85 -5.30
C PHE A 105 -3.55 -2.97 -5.86
N SER A 106 -2.99 -4.17 -5.87
CA SER A 106 -3.70 -5.39 -6.21
C SER A 106 -4.46 -5.91 -4.97
N PRO A 107 -5.77 -6.18 -5.06
CA PRO A 107 -6.54 -6.83 -4.00
C PRO A 107 -6.05 -8.23 -3.62
N ALA A 108 -5.24 -8.86 -4.47
CA ALA A 108 -4.61 -10.15 -4.17
C ALA A 108 -3.44 -10.02 -3.18
N ASP A 109 -2.84 -8.82 -3.11
CA ASP A 109 -1.65 -8.49 -2.31
C ASP A 109 -2.00 -7.63 -1.09
N PHE A 110 -3.07 -6.85 -1.18
CA PHE A 110 -3.51 -5.95 -0.13
C PHE A 110 -5.04 -5.91 -0.02
N GLU A 111 -5.52 -5.79 1.21
CA GLU A 111 -6.93 -5.56 1.51
C GLU A 111 -7.12 -4.26 2.28
N LEU A 112 -8.26 -3.61 2.02
CA LEU A 112 -8.74 -2.50 2.81
C LEU A 112 -9.57 -3.03 3.95
N THR A 113 -9.03 -2.94 5.16
CA THR A 113 -9.77 -3.34 6.36
C THR A 113 -10.34 -2.13 7.06
N LYS A 114 -11.61 -2.26 7.44
CA LYS A 114 -12.23 -1.26 8.29
C LYS A 114 -11.68 -1.35 9.71
N SER A 115 -11.06 -0.30 10.20
CA SER A 115 -10.69 -0.23 11.61
C SER A 115 -11.95 0.06 12.44
N ASN A 116 -12.03 -0.53 13.64
CA ASN A 116 -13.15 -0.33 14.58
C ASN A 116 -13.18 1.10 15.18
N SER A 117 -12.26 1.97 14.78
CA SER A 117 -12.23 3.36 15.20
C SER A 117 -13.22 4.20 14.39
N SER A 118 -14.13 4.88 15.08
CA SER A 118 -15.07 5.84 14.50
C SER A 118 -14.37 7.07 13.89
N THR A 119 -13.15 7.38 14.34
CA THR A 119 -12.32 8.44 13.75
C THR A 119 -11.46 7.94 12.59
N CYS A 120 -11.47 6.62 12.35
CA CYS A 120 -10.42 6.00 11.59
C CYS A 120 -10.85 4.69 10.92
N PRO A 121 -11.52 4.78 9.76
CA PRO A 121 -12.20 3.65 9.18
C PRO A 121 -11.36 2.80 8.24
N ASP A 122 -10.12 3.14 7.83
CA ASP A 122 -9.38 2.34 6.82
C ASP A 122 -7.92 2.07 7.20
N LEU A 123 -7.48 0.83 6.95
CA LEU A 123 -6.09 0.37 6.97
C LEU A 123 -5.80 -0.45 5.71
N ILE A 124 -4.61 -0.31 5.14
CA ILE A 124 -4.13 -1.18 4.06
C ILE A 124 -3.35 -2.30 4.72
N LEU A 125 -3.90 -3.52 4.66
CA LEU A 125 -3.27 -4.72 5.19
C LEU A 125 -2.69 -5.50 4.04
N SER A 126 -1.47 -5.99 4.18
CA SER A 126 -0.96 -6.97 3.24
C SER A 126 -1.66 -8.32 3.44
N THR A 127 -2.06 -8.96 2.34
CA THR A 127 -2.63 -10.31 2.35
C THR A 127 -1.58 -11.32 1.91
N ASN A 128 -1.71 -12.57 2.39
CA ASN A 128 -0.91 -13.71 1.93
C ASN A 128 0.63 -13.58 2.06
N ILE A 129 1.14 -12.77 3.00
CA ILE A 129 2.59 -12.63 3.25
C ILE A 129 3.10 -13.70 4.24
N SER A 130 2.51 -14.89 4.28
CA SER A 130 3.15 -15.97 5.04
C SER A 130 4.50 -16.28 4.39
N THR A 131 5.60 -15.79 4.99
CA THR A 131 7.02 -15.97 4.61
C THR A 131 7.65 -15.06 3.54
N ALA A 132 7.02 -13.94 3.13
CA ALA A 132 7.67 -13.07 2.13
C ALA A 132 8.80 -12.21 2.72
N MET A 133 9.86 -12.03 1.93
CA MET A 133 11.03 -11.18 2.24
C MET A 133 10.83 -9.72 1.82
N TYR A 134 9.66 -9.36 1.29
CA TYR A 134 9.31 -8.00 0.87
C TYR A 134 7.78 -7.92 0.72
N THR A 135 7.19 -6.75 0.95
CA THR A 135 5.81 -6.51 0.56
C THR A 135 5.75 -6.34 -0.96
N PRO A 136 4.70 -6.82 -1.64
CA PRO A 136 4.39 -6.35 -2.98
C PRO A 136 4.36 -4.81 -2.99
N PRO A 137 4.86 -4.14 -4.05
CA PRO A 137 4.89 -2.69 -4.09
C PRO A 137 3.47 -2.13 -4.14
N LEU A 138 3.20 -1.15 -3.28
CA LEU A 138 2.03 -0.28 -3.43
C LEU A 138 2.42 0.91 -4.30
N THR A 139 1.69 1.17 -5.36
CA THR A 139 1.95 2.34 -6.21
C THR A 139 1.24 3.56 -5.64
N TRP A 140 1.95 4.66 -5.45
CA TRP A 140 1.42 5.94 -4.99
C TRP A 140 1.59 7.01 -6.07
N ILE A 141 0.48 7.64 -6.45
CA ILE A 141 0.47 8.83 -7.29
C ILE A 141 0.33 10.05 -6.37
N PRO A 142 1.32 10.95 -6.34
CA PRO A 142 1.32 12.07 -5.41
C PRO A 142 0.15 13.05 -5.67
N PRO A 143 -0.35 13.73 -4.64
CA PRO A 143 -1.27 14.86 -4.82
C PRO A 143 -0.55 16.06 -5.45
N ALA A 144 -1.35 17.05 -5.86
CA ALA A 144 -0.86 18.32 -6.40
C ALA A 144 -0.19 19.25 -5.36
N CYS A 145 -0.14 18.87 -4.07
CA CYS A 145 0.48 19.71 -3.04
C CYS A 145 0.83 18.94 -1.76
N GLY A 146 1.66 19.58 -0.94
CA GLY A 146 1.88 19.20 0.46
C GLY A 146 2.86 18.04 0.64
N CYS A 147 2.91 17.55 1.87
CA CYS A 147 3.70 16.38 2.22
C CYS A 147 2.80 15.26 2.70
N ILE A 148 3.15 14.05 2.30
CA ILE A 148 2.46 12.83 2.66
C ILE A 148 3.36 12.01 3.56
N GLN A 149 2.80 11.61 4.70
CA GLN A 149 3.46 10.76 5.67
C GLN A 149 2.92 9.34 5.55
N PHE A 150 3.83 8.40 5.33
CA PHE A 150 3.57 6.97 5.36
C PHE A 150 4.08 6.41 6.69
N ARG A 151 3.30 5.53 7.31
CA ARG A 151 3.72 4.75 8.48
C ARG A 151 3.34 3.29 8.31
N ALA A 152 4.27 2.41 8.62
CA ALA A 152 4.08 0.98 8.66
C ALA A 152 4.06 0.46 10.11
N LEU A 153 3.24 -0.57 10.33
CA LEU A 153 3.41 -1.53 11.41
C LEU A 153 3.67 -2.87 10.78
N VAL A 154 4.68 -3.56 11.27
CA VAL A 154 5.07 -4.90 10.84
C VAL A 154 4.70 -5.88 11.94
N ILE A 155 3.95 -6.93 11.61
CA ILE A 155 3.71 -8.07 12.49
C ILE A 155 4.66 -9.18 12.07
N THR A 156 5.46 -9.68 12.99
CA THR A 156 6.42 -10.76 12.74
C THR A 156 5.72 -12.11 12.68
N ASP A 157 6.43 -13.13 12.19
CA ASP A 157 5.97 -14.52 12.20
C ASP A 157 5.84 -15.12 13.62
N ILE A 158 6.65 -14.64 14.57
CA ILE A 158 6.63 -15.06 15.98
C ILE A 158 5.59 -14.32 16.84
N GLY A 159 4.70 -13.53 16.25
CA GLY A 159 3.63 -12.84 16.98
C GLY A 159 4.11 -11.63 17.79
N THR A 160 5.13 -10.92 17.32
CA THR A 160 5.48 -9.58 17.82
C THR A 160 5.11 -8.52 16.79
N TYR A 161 5.08 -7.26 17.18
CA TYR A 161 4.91 -6.16 16.23
C TYR A 161 5.98 -5.09 16.39
N VAL A 162 6.30 -4.43 15.29
CA VAL A 162 7.31 -3.39 15.18
C VAL A 162 6.68 -2.17 14.50
N THR A 163 6.85 -1.00 15.10
CA THR A 163 6.40 0.28 14.54
C THR A 163 7.24 1.40 15.16
N ASP A 164 7.36 2.54 14.48
CA ASP A 164 8.03 3.71 15.06
C ASP A 164 7.14 4.40 16.10
N PRO A 165 7.72 5.07 17.11
CA PRO A 165 6.98 5.93 18.02
C PRO A 165 6.11 6.97 17.30
N ALA A 166 4.91 7.21 17.84
CA ALA A 166 3.86 7.97 17.16
C ALA A 166 4.29 9.38 16.68
N LYS A 167 5.20 10.03 17.41
CA LYS A 167 5.67 11.40 17.17
C LYS A 167 6.77 11.52 16.11
N ILE A 168 7.33 10.41 15.63
CA ILE A 168 8.39 10.44 14.61
C ILE A 168 7.81 10.77 13.24
N SER A 169 8.43 11.71 12.54
CA SER A 169 8.08 12.10 11.16
C SER A 169 8.85 11.34 10.09
N ASN A 170 10.10 10.97 10.39
CA ASN A 170 10.97 10.15 9.56
C ASN A 170 11.79 9.23 10.47
N GLY A 171 11.59 7.93 10.29
CA GLY A 171 12.20 6.85 11.05
C GLY A 171 12.37 5.64 10.15
N ASP A 172 12.44 4.46 10.75
CA ASP A 172 12.65 3.23 9.99
C ASP A 172 11.36 2.73 9.33
N LEU A 173 10.22 2.95 9.98
CA LEU A 173 8.90 2.54 9.51
C LEU A 173 7.97 3.74 9.31
N THR A 174 8.51 4.95 9.31
CA THR A 174 7.78 6.19 9.03
C THR A 174 8.59 7.03 8.06
N THR A 175 7.99 7.53 7.00
CA THR A 175 8.66 8.44 6.06
C THR A 175 7.70 9.51 5.57
N THR A 176 8.22 10.72 5.38
CA THR A 176 7.48 11.85 4.86
C THR A 176 8.04 12.26 3.51
N VAL A 177 7.18 12.28 2.49
CA VAL A 177 7.54 12.71 1.12
C VAL A 177 6.79 13.99 0.80
N CYS A 178 7.53 15.06 0.47
CA CYS A 178 6.96 16.34 0.06
C CYS A 178 6.99 16.48 -1.45
N VAL A 179 5.83 16.75 -2.04
CA VAL A 179 5.73 16.99 -3.49
C VAL A 179 6.08 18.44 -3.75
N ARG A 180 7.17 18.68 -4.48
CA ARG A 180 7.51 20.03 -4.97
C ARG A 180 7.02 20.13 -6.41
N PHE A 181 6.02 20.96 -6.64
CA PHE A 181 5.71 21.39 -8.00
C PHE A 181 6.63 22.57 -8.31
N GLU A 182 7.53 22.39 -9.28
CA GLU A 182 8.14 23.54 -9.93
C GLU A 182 7.02 24.25 -10.68
N VAL A 183 6.65 25.44 -10.19
CA VAL A 183 5.77 26.33 -10.94
C VAL A 183 6.63 26.84 -12.11
N SER A 184 6.49 26.22 -13.28
CA SER A 184 7.03 26.77 -14.52
C SER A 184 6.41 28.14 -14.73
N GLN A 185 7.20 29.20 -14.55
CA GLN A 185 6.83 30.60 -14.83
C GLN A 185 6.75 30.85 -16.33
#